data_AF-A0A9Q3E3H9-F1
#
_entry.id   AF-A0A9Q3E3H9-F1
#
_cell.length_a   1.000
_cell.length_b   1.000
_cell.length_c   1.000
_cell.angle_alpha   90.00
_cell.angle_beta   90.00
_cell.angle_gamma   90.00
#
_symmetry.space_group_name_H-M   'P 1'
#
loop_
_entity.id
_entity.type
_entity.pdbx_description
1 polymer ?
#
loop_
_entity_poly.entity_id
_entity_poly.type
_entity_poly.pdbx_seq_one_letter_code
_entity_poly.pdbx_strand_id
1 'polypeptide(L)'
;MRHDLIDILYTYKNAFDSDNEPSGSIKENEVDITLKMDRPYPPVLRRLAYPASPRAREALEKHIQKLIKLGVLTKIGHSEEV
;
A
#
# COMPACT_ATOMS: atom_id res chain seq x y z
N MET A 1 38.69 -6.84 3.63
CA MET A 1 37.55 -7.28 4.46
C MET A 1 36.53 -6.18 4.75
N ARG A 2 36.85 -5.07 5.45
CA ARG A 2 35.84 -4.01 5.70
C ARG A 2 35.47 -3.18 4.46
N HIS A 3 36.40 -2.99 3.52
CA HIS A 3 36.13 -2.30 2.25
C HIS A 3 35.22 -3.12 1.33
N ASP A 4 35.56 -4.40 1.13
CA ASP A 4 34.80 -5.32 0.29
C ASP A 4 33.31 -5.39 0.68
N LEU A 5 33.00 -5.36 1.99
CA LEU A 5 31.63 -5.35 2.47
C LEU A 5 30.89 -4.05 2.10
N ILE A 6 31.55 -2.90 2.25
CA ILE A 6 30.98 -1.60 1.90
C ILE A 6 30.71 -1.53 0.40
N ASP A 7 31.64 -2.01 -0.42
CA ASP A 7 31.50 -2.04 -1.87
C ASP A 7 30.31 -2.91 -2.30
N ILE A 8 30.12 -4.08 -1.67
CA ILE A 8 28.95 -4.93 -1.90
C ILE A 8 27.65 -4.21 -1.49
N LEU A 9 27.59 -3.61 -0.31
CA LEU A 9 26.40 -2.90 0.18
C LEU A 9 26.03 -1.72 -0.72
N TYR A 10 27.02 -0.97 -1.23
CA TYR A 10 26.80 0.09 -2.20
C TYR A 10 26.34 -0.44 -3.55
N THR A 11 26.96 -1.51 -4.04
CA THR A 11 26.61 -2.13 -5.34
C THR A 11 25.18 -2.63 -5.37
N TYR A 12 24.72 -3.24 -4.27
CA TYR A 12 23.38 -3.81 -4.15
C TYR A 12 22.43 -2.93 -3.32
N LYS A 13 22.69 -1.62 -3.22
CA LYS A 13 21.88 -0.68 -2.42
C LYS A 13 20.38 -0.81 -2.68
N ASN A 14 19.99 -0.99 -3.95
CA ASN A 14 18.59 -1.09 -4.38
C ASN A 14 17.93 -2.44 -4.05
N ALA A 15 18.70 -3.43 -3.61
CA ALA A 15 18.15 -4.71 -3.13
C ALA A 15 17.71 -4.64 -1.66
N PHE A 16 18.05 -3.56 -0.96
CA PHE A 16 17.66 -3.34 0.43
C PHE A 16 16.44 -2.44 0.51
N ASP A 17 15.54 -2.75 1.44
CA ASP A 17 14.39 -1.91 1.74
C ASP A 17 14.86 -0.58 2.33
N SER A 18 14.42 0.53 1.72
CA SER A 18 14.74 1.88 2.18
C SER A 18 13.46 2.67 2.39
N ASP A 19 13.45 3.56 3.37
CA ASP A 19 12.25 4.33 3.72
C ASP A 19 11.74 5.27 2.61
N ASN A 20 12.55 5.49 1.55
CA ASN A 20 12.30 6.47 0.50
C ASN A 20 11.98 5.85 -0.87
N GLU A 21 12.13 4.54 -1.04
CA GLU A 21 11.84 3.89 -2.31
C GLU A 21 10.49 3.17 -2.25
N PRO A 22 9.64 3.31 -3.29
CA PRO A 22 8.36 2.61 -3.34
C PRO A 22 8.62 1.11 -3.41
N SER A 23 8.43 0.42 -2.30
CA SER A 23 8.56 -1.03 -2.23
C SER A 23 7.44 -1.70 -3.00
N GLY A 24 7.78 -2.68 -3.84
CA GLY A 24 6.81 -3.60 -4.42
C GLY A 24 6.09 -3.14 -5.69
N SER A 25 6.55 -2.10 -6.41
CA SER A 25 6.07 -1.79 -7.77
C SER A 25 6.61 -2.78 -8.82
N ILE A 26 6.39 -4.08 -8.60
CA ILE A 26 6.62 -5.12 -9.59
C ILE A 26 5.39 -5.11 -10.50
N LYS A 27 5.52 -4.44 -11.66
CA LYS A 27 4.45 -4.26 -12.66
C LYS A 27 3.77 -5.56 -13.11
N GLU A 28 4.38 -6.72 -12.88
CA GLU A 28 3.94 -8.02 -13.38
C GLU A 28 2.93 -8.74 -12.46
N ASN A 29 2.68 -8.23 -11.24
CA ASN A 29 1.80 -8.87 -10.24
C ASN A 29 0.43 -8.20 -10.09
N GLU A 30 -0.15 -7.69 -11.19
CA GLU A 30 -1.53 -7.21 -11.18
C GLU A 30 -2.47 -8.41 -11.01
N VAL A 31 -3.29 -8.38 -9.95
CA VAL A 31 -4.27 -9.42 -9.65
C VAL A 31 -5.64 -8.96 -10.13
N ASP A 32 -6.19 -9.66 -11.11
CA ASP A 32 -7.60 -9.49 -11.50
C ASP A 32 -8.50 -10.25 -10.52
N ILE A 33 -9.37 -9.53 -9.81
CA ILE A 33 -10.30 -10.07 -8.84
C ILE A 33 -11.72 -9.91 -9.38
N THR A 34 -12.24 -10.97 -10.00
CA THR A 34 -13.62 -10.99 -10.50
C THR A 34 -14.60 -11.45 -9.42
N LEU A 35 -15.67 -10.68 -9.19
CA LEU A 35 -16.78 -11.10 -8.35
C LEU A 35 -17.64 -12.15 -9.05
N LYS A 36 -18.07 -13.18 -8.33
CA LYS A 36 -18.96 -14.23 -8.86
C LYS A 36 -20.42 -13.80 -9.06
N MET A 37 -20.73 -12.52 -8.88
CA MET A 37 -22.09 -12.00 -8.93
C MET A 37 -22.14 -10.61 -9.55
N ASP A 38 -23.25 -10.35 -10.24
CA ASP A 38 -23.52 -9.05 -10.86
C ASP A 38 -24.18 -8.08 -9.87
N ARG A 39 -24.15 -6.78 -10.21
CA ARG A 39 -24.83 -5.73 -9.44
C ARG A 39 -26.34 -6.05 -9.33
N PRO A 40 -27.00 -5.74 -8.20
CA PRO A 40 -26.52 -4.97 -7.07
C PRO A 40 -25.66 -5.78 -6.10
N TYR A 41 -24.54 -5.20 -5.69
CA TYR A 41 -23.64 -5.81 -4.71
C TYR A 41 -24.32 -6.04 -3.35
N PRO A 42 -23.92 -7.09 -2.61
CA PRO A 42 -24.46 -7.37 -1.29
C PRO A 42 -24.34 -6.16 -0.36
N PRO A 43 -25.36 -5.87 0.47
CA PRO A 43 -25.31 -4.75 1.42
C PRO A 43 -24.10 -4.81 2.38
N VAL A 44 -23.56 -6.02 2.63
CA VAL A 44 -22.34 -6.21 3.44
C VAL A 44 -21.13 -5.47 2.88
N LEU A 45 -21.04 -5.28 1.56
CA LEU A 45 -19.95 -4.52 0.93
C LEU A 45 -20.12 -3.00 1.10
N ARG A 46 -21.30 -2.52 1.49
CA ARG A 46 -21.62 -1.10 1.71
C ARG A 46 -21.55 -0.69 3.18
N ARG A 47 -20.90 -1.48 4.04
CA ARG A 47 -20.80 -1.16 5.46
C ARG A 47 -19.94 0.09 5.67
N LEU A 48 -20.45 0.99 6.51
CA LEU A 48 -19.66 2.11 7.01
C LEU A 48 -18.45 1.59 7.79
N ALA A 49 -17.36 2.34 7.74
CA ALA A 49 -16.21 2.05 8.60
C ALA A 49 -16.62 2.12 10.07
N TYR A 50 -16.09 1.21 10.88
CA TYR A 50 -16.30 1.24 12.32
C TYR A 50 -15.67 2.51 12.92
N PRO A 51 -16.29 3.11 13.94
CA PRO A 51 -15.73 4.28 14.59
C PRO A 51 -14.40 3.92 15.28
N ALA A 52 -13.36 4.70 14.99
CA ALA A 52 -12.06 4.57 15.65
C ALA A 52 -11.93 5.60 16.78
N SER A 53 -11.21 5.25 17.85
CA SER A 53 -10.90 6.21 18.91
C SER A 53 -9.97 7.33 18.38
N PRO A 54 -10.00 8.54 18.96
CA PRO A 54 -9.15 9.65 18.49
C PRO A 54 -7.66 9.28 18.45
N ARG A 55 -7.18 8.61 19.51
CA ARG A 55 -5.80 8.11 19.61
C ARG A 55 -5.47 7.09 18.51
N ALA A 56 -6.39 6.17 18.24
CA ALA A 56 -6.18 5.17 17.18
C ALA A 56 -6.13 5.85 15.81
N ARG A 57 -7.01 6.84 15.56
CA ARG A 57 -7.05 7.59 14.31
C ARG A 57 -5.74 8.33 14.04
N GLU A 58 -5.18 9.00 15.04
CA GLU A 58 -3.90 9.71 14.92
C GLU A 58 -2.72 8.78 14.62
N ALA A 59 -2.69 7.59 15.24
CA ALA A 59 -1.67 6.60 14.97
C ALA A 59 -1.79 6.03 13.54
N LEU A 60 -3.02 5.67 13.12
CA LEU A 60 -3.29 5.12 11.79
C LEU A 60 -2.99 6.13 10.68
N GLU A 61 -3.31 7.41 10.88
CA GLU A 61 -3.06 8.47 9.89
C GLU A 61 -1.59 8.49 9.44
N LYS A 62 -0.65 8.37 10.37
CA LYS A 62 0.79 8.35 10.05
C LYS A 62 1.16 7.20 9.10
N HIS A 63 0.59 6.02 9.33
CA HIS A 63 0.85 4.83 8.51
C HIS A 63 0.16 4.93 7.16
N ILE A 64 -1.09 5.42 7.12
CA ILE A 64 -1.83 5.64 5.88
C ILE A 64 -1.07 6.62 4.97
N GLN A 65 -0.57 7.73 5.53
CA GLN A 65 0.22 8.70 4.77
C GLN A 65 1.53 8.11 4.25
N LYS A 66 2.20 7.22 5.01
CA LYS A 66 3.38 6.49 4.52
C LYS A 66 3.01 5.59 3.33
N LEU A 67 1.92 4.84 3.43
CA LEU A 67 1.47 3.94 2.36
C LEU A 67 1.04 4.69 1.09
N ILE A 68 0.44 5.87 1.22
CA ILE A 68 0.12 6.74 0.07
C ILE A 68 1.41 7.20 -0.62
N LYS A 69 2.41 7.65 0.15
CA LYS A 69 3.71 8.09 -0.40
C LYS A 69 4.45 6.96 -1.12
N LEU A 70 4.34 5.74 -0.63
CA LEU A 70 4.94 4.55 -1.25
C LEU A 70 4.15 4.05 -2.49
N GLY A 71 3.00 4.66 -2.81
CA GLY A 71 2.17 4.24 -3.93
C GLY A 71 1.37 2.95 -3.69
N VAL A 72 1.33 2.46 -2.44
CA VAL A 72 0.60 1.25 -2.06
C VAL A 72 -0.90 1.54 -1.89
N LEU A 73 -1.24 2.73 -1.38
CA LEU A 73 -2.63 3.19 -1.26
C LEU A 73 -2.88 4.37 -2.20
N THR A 74 -4.01 4.33 -2.91
CA THR A 74 -4.47 5.43 -3.77
C THR A 74 -5.84 5.90 -3.30
N LYS A 75 -6.05 7.21 -3.31
CA LYS A 75 -7.35 7.79 -3.00
C LYS A 75 -8.26 7.65 -4.21
N ILE A 76 -9.40 6.99 -4.03
CA ILE A 76 -10.42 6.79 -5.08
C ILE A 76 -11.65 7.63 -4.72
N GLY A 77 -12.22 8.31 -5.72
CA GLY A 77 -13.43 9.10 -5.59
C GLY A 77 -14.68 8.22 -5.42
N HIS A 78 -15.74 8.78 -4.83
CA HIS A 78 -17.01 8.05 -4.63
C HIS A 78 -17.72 7.67 -5.94
N SER A 79 -17.30 8.27 -7.06
CA SER A 79 -17.89 8.11 -8.39
C SER A 79 -16.93 7.46 -9.40
N GLU A 80 -15.72 7.09 -8.98
CA GLU A 80 -14.78 6.40 -9.85
C GLU A 80 -15.14 4.90 -9.88
N GLU A 81 -15.43 4.38 -11.06
CA GLU A 81 -15.55 2.94 -11.25
C GLU A 81 -14.15 2.33 -11.23
N VAL A 82 -13.95 1.36 -10.33
CA VAL A 82 -12.77 0.50 -10.22
C VAL A 82 -13.11 -0.86 -10.79
#